data_AF-A0A0F5J4M6-F1
#
_entry.id   AF-A0A0F5J4M6-F1
#
_cell.length_a   1.000
_cell.length_b   1.000
_cell.length_c   1.000
_cell.angle_alpha   90.00
_cell.angle_beta   90.00
_cell.angle_gamma   90.00
#
_symmetry.space_group_name_H-M   'P 1'
#
loop_
_entity.id
_entity.type
_entity.pdbx_description
1 polymer ?
#
loop_
_entity_poly.entity_id
_entity_poly.type
_entity_poly.pdbx_seq_one_letter_code
_entity_poly.pdbx_strand_id
1 'polypeptide(L)'
;MPNEGNGAAQIKSMNPQEKERIAVCCVLLDIAESIGDSVSISDCPHYKQLKEKISLTEQDFEMARKESVLTSLGVLKKVHYNTKMMLAMAVCDLYSEYMVVPFDYRVAFETLMNAIDWPISFSEILARSRTE
;
A
#
# COMPACT_ATOMS: atom_id res chain seq x y z
N MET A 1 51.40 11.90 -7.44
CA MET A 1 50.27 10.94 -7.46
C MET A 1 49.38 11.25 -6.27
N PRO A 2 48.16 11.77 -6.47
CA PRO A 2 47.20 11.90 -5.37
C PRO A 2 46.45 10.56 -5.20
N ASN A 3 46.34 10.14 -3.96
CA ASN A 3 45.67 8.92 -3.52
C ASN A 3 44.16 9.16 -3.52
N GLU A 4 43.40 8.36 -4.27
CA GLU A 4 41.94 8.43 -4.35
C GLU A 4 41.32 7.95 -3.04
N GLY A 5 41.12 8.90 -2.13
CA GLY A 5 40.45 8.70 -0.86
C GLY A 5 38.94 8.55 -1.03
N ASN A 6 38.52 7.29 -1.16
CA ASN A 6 37.38 6.75 -0.40
C ASN A 6 36.05 7.52 -0.54
N GLY A 7 35.39 7.34 -1.68
CA GLY A 7 33.95 7.56 -1.82
C GLY A 7 33.19 6.57 -0.95
N ALA A 8 33.14 6.82 0.36
CA ALA A 8 32.15 6.21 1.23
C ALA A 8 30.79 6.66 0.69
N ALA A 9 30.15 5.79 -0.10
CA ALA A 9 28.75 5.91 -0.44
C ALA A 9 28.00 6.10 0.89
N GLN A 10 27.60 7.33 1.16
CA GLN A 10 26.71 7.62 2.27
C GLN A 10 25.49 6.73 2.04
N ILE A 11 25.32 5.71 2.89
CA ILE A 11 24.06 4.99 2.99
C ILE A 11 23.07 6.04 3.49
N LYS A 12 22.47 6.76 2.55
CA LYS A 12 21.47 7.78 2.85
C LYS A 12 20.30 7.01 3.44
N SER A 13 20.15 7.05 4.76
CA SER A 13 19.05 6.35 5.42
C SER A 13 17.75 6.89 4.85
N MET A 14 17.01 6.04 4.15
CA MET A 14 15.76 6.40 3.49
C MET A 14 14.80 7.04 4.50
N ASN A 15 14.16 8.15 4.11
CA ASN A 15 13.37 8.92 5.06
C ASN A 15 12.10 8.14 5.49
N PRO A 16 11.57 8.34 6.71
CA PRO A 16 10.43 7.57 7.18
C PRO A 16 9.17 7.68 6.32
N GLN A 17 8.89 8.86 5.76
CA GLN A 17 7.75 9.09 4.88
C GLN A 17 7.90 8.37 3.54
N GLU A 18 9.12 8.32 2.99
CA GLU A 18 9.44 7.55 1.78
C GLU A 18 9.31 6.05 2.02
N LYS A 19 9.74 5.54 3.19
CA LYS A 19 9.47 4.15 3.59
C LYS A 19 7.98 3.85 3.65
N GLU A 20 7.16 4.75 4.20
CA GLU A 20 5.71 4.61 4.24
C GLU A 20 5.10 4.56 2.84
N ARG A 21 5.48 5.49 1.95
CA ARG A 21 4.99 5.51 0.56
C ARG A 21 5.34 4.24 -0.20
N ILE A 22 6.60 3.79 -0.11
CA ILE A 22 7.07 2.56 -0.77
C ILE A 22 6.33 1.34 -0.21
N ALA A 23 6.10 1.27 1.11
CA ALA A 23 5.38 0.16 1.72
C ALA A 23 3.90 0.12 1.29
N VAL A 24 3.26 1.28 1.15
CA VAL A 24 1.89 1.39 0.58
C VAL A 24 1.88 0.90 -0.86
N CYS A 25 2.79 1.38 -1.71
CA CYS A 25 2.90 0.93 -3.10
C CYS A 25 3.15 -0.58 -3.21
N CYS A 26 3.99 -1.15 -2.33
CA CYS A 26 4.32 -2.57 -2.32
C CYS A 26 3.07 -3.43 -2.08
N VAL A 27 2.26 -3.08 -1.08
CA VAL A 27 0.98 -3.78 -0.81
C VAL A 27 -0.01 -3.58 -1.96
N LEU A 28 -0.15 -2.37 -2.49
CA LEU A 28 -1.07 -2.11 -3.60
C LEU A 28 -0.71 -2.91 -4.86
N LEU A 29 0.59 -3.05 -5.16
CA LEU A 29 1.07 -3.86 -6.28
C LEU A 29 0.80 -5.35 -6.07
N ASP A 30 1.05 -5.88 -4.87
CA ASP A 30 0.78 -7.29 -4.52
C ASP A 30 -0.70 -7.64 -4.67
N ILE A 31 -1.58 -6.77 -4.18
CA ILE A 31 -3.03 -6.92 -4.34
C ILE A 31 -3.42 -6.84 -5.81
N ALA A 32 -2.92 -5.86 -6.56
CA ALA A 32 -3.21 -5.71 -7.99
C ALA A 32 -2.73 -6.92 -8.82
N GLU A 33 -1.58 -7.49 -8.49
CA GLU A 33 -1.08 -8.71 -9.12
C GLU A 33 -2.01 -9.91 -8.82
N SER A 34 -2.54 -10.00 -7.59
CA SER A 34 -3.45 -11.08 -7.19
C SER A 34 -4.81 -11.07 -7.90
N ILE A 35 -5.30 -9.88 -8.29
CA ILE A 35 -6.57 -9.70 -9.04
C ILE A 35 -6.37 -9.74 -10.56
N GLY A 36 -5.12 -9.67 -11.03
CA GLY A 36 -4.72 -9.64 -12.44
C GLY A 36 -5.10 -8.34 -13.17
N ASP A 37 -4.98 -8.35 -14.51
CA ASP A 37 -5.24 -7.19 -15.39
C ASP A 37 -6.71 -6.74 -15.46
N SER A 38 -7.56 -7.23 -14.55
CA SER A 38 -9.00 -6.93 -14.53
C SER A 38 -9.29 -5.52 -14.02
N VAL A 39 -8.42 -4.95 -13.17
CA VAL A 39 -8.63 -3.65 -12.52
C VAL A 39 -7.32 -2.87 -12.43
N SER A 40 -7.33 -1.62 -12.89
CA SER A 40 -6.21 -0.70 -12.69
C SER A 40 -6.34 0.04 -11.36
N ILE A 41 -5.26 0.08 -10.58
CA ILE A 41 -5.19 0.86 -9.33
C ILE A 41 -5.54 2.33 -9.58
N SER A 42 -5.15 2.89 -10.73
CA SER A 42 -5.40 4.29 -11.10
C SER A 42 -6.88 4.66 -11.18
N ASP A 43 -7.74 3.68 -11.41
CA ASP A 43 -9.16 3.91 -11.66
C ASP A 43 -9.96 3.95 -10.36
N CYS A 44 -9.37 3.44 -9.27
CA CYS A 44 -9.98 3.40 -7.94
C CYS A 44 -10.08 4.82 -7.33
N PRO A 45 -11.28 5.27 -6.90
CA PRO A 45 -11.47 6.60 -6.34
C PRO A 45 -10.69 6.83 -5.05
N HIS A 46 -10.67 5.86 -4.12
CA HIS A 46 -9.95 6.02 -2.85
C HIS A 46 -8.43 5.93 -3.03
N TYR A 47 -7.94 5.29 -4.10
CA TYR A 47 -6.52 5.35 -4.45
C TYR A 47 -6.09 6.78 -4.80
N LYS A 48 -6.90 7.54 -5.54
CA LYS A 48 -6.57 8.93 -5.88
C LYS A 48 -6.42 9.79 -4.64
N GLN A 49 -7.33 9.64 -3.68
CA GLN A 49 -7.27 10.32 -2.38
C GLN A 49 -6.02 9.93 -1.59
N LEU A 50 -5.70 8.62 -1.52
CA LEU A 50 -4.50 8.11 -0.87
C LEU A 50 -3.23 8.69 -1.50
N LYS A 51 -3.14 8.64 -2.85
CA LYS A 51 -2.03 9.16 -3.63
C LYS A 51 -1.77 10.63 -3.31
N GLU A 52 -2.80 11.46 -3.28
CA GLU A 52 -2.68 12.87 -2.94
C GLU A 52 -2.24 13.06 -1.48
N LYS A 53 -2.87 12.34 -0.54
CA LYS A 53 -2.62 12.50 0.89
C LYS A 53 -1.17 12.24 1.28
N ILE A 54 -0.60 11.14 0.80
CA ILE A 54 0.78 10.76 1.15
C ILE A 54 1.78 11.13 0.05
N SER A 55 1.34 11.82 -1.00
CA SER A 55 2.17 12.28 -2.13
C SER A 55 2.88 11.12 -2.84
N LEU A 56 2.14 10.07 -3.22
CA LEU A 56 2.69 8.93 -3.97
C LEU A 56 3.17 9.35 -5.36
N THR A 57 4.33 8.84 -5.75
CA THR A 57 4.96 9.08 -7.05
C THR A 57 5.21 7.76 -7.78
N GLU A 58 5.41 7.82 -9.10
CA GLU A 58 5.80 6.65 -9.90
C GLU A 58 7.13 6.04 -9.42
N GLN A 59 8.04 6.86 -8.89
CA GLN A 59 9.30 6.36 -8.33
C GLN A 59 9.08 5.48 -7.10
N ASP A 60 8.07 5.77 -6.27
CA ASP A 60 7.73 4.94 -5.11
C ASP A 60 7.26 3.55 -5.55
N PHE A 61 6.50 3.45 -6.66
CA PHE A 61 6.11 2.18 -7.25
C PHE A 61 7.31 1.39 -7.81
N GLU A 62 8.23 2.06 -8.51
CA GLU A 62 9.44 1.41 -9.02
C GLU A 62 10.36 0.88 -7.92
N MET A 63 10.42 1.58 -6.78
CA MET A 63 11.12 1.09 -5.60
C MET A 63 10.37 -0.08 -4.95
N ALA A 64 9.05 0.02 -4.84
CA ALA A 64 8.20 -1.00 -4.24
C ALA A 64 8.28 -2.37 -4.94
N ARG A 65 8.51 -2.41 -6.26
CA ARG A 65 8.73 -3.66 -7.03
C ARG A 65 9.93 -4.48 -6.54
N LYS A 66 10.86 -3.86 -5.80
CA LYS A 66 12.06 -4.51 -5.24
C LYS A 66 11.91 -4.82 -3.76
N GLU A 67 10.84 -4.38 -3.13
CA GLU A 67 10.59 -4.54 -1.70
C GLU A 67 9.80 -5.81 -1.41
N SER A 68 10.05 -6.38 -0.23
CA SER A 68 9.26 -7.52 0.26
C SER A 68 7.97 -7.02 0.90
N VAL A 69 6.84 -7.64 0.52
CA VAL A 69 5.53 -7.39 1.16
C VAL A 69 5.63 -7.58 2.67
N LEU A 70 6.35 -8.61 3.14
CA LEU A 70 6.52 -8.87 4.57
C LEU A 70 7.24 -7.73 5.29
N THR A 71 8.29 -7.17 4.69
CA THR A 71 8.99 -6.00 5.24
C THR A 71 8.09 -4.77 5.24
N SER A 72 7.33 -4.56 4.16
CA SER A 72 6.37 -3.47 4.02
C SER A 72 5.26 -3.53 5.07
N LEU A 73 4.73 -4.70 5.39
CA LEU A 73 3.77 -4.87 6.49
C LEU A 73 4.34 -4.39 7.83
N GLY A 74 5.61 -4.69 8.11
CA GLY A 74 6.31 -4.21 9.30
C GLY A 74 6.45 -2.68 9.37
N VAL A 75 6.60 -2.01 8.23
CA VAL A 75 6.55 -0.54 8.14
C VAL A 75 5.13 -0.04 8.39
N LEU A 76 4.14 -0.61 7.69
CA LEU A 76 2.75 -0.21 7.77
C LEU A 76 2.14 -0.38 9.17
N LYS A 77 2.64 -1.32 10.00
CA LYS A 77 2.25 -1.39 11.42
C LYS A 77 2.39 -0.06 12.16
N LYS A 78 3.43 0.71 11.83
CA LYS A 78 3.80 1.95 12.54
C LYS A 78 3.23 3.22 11.90
N VAL A 79 2.57 3.12 10.74
CA VAL A 79 2.02 4.28 10.04
C VAL A 79 0.78 4.82 10.72
N HIS A 80 0.44 6.06 10.42
CA HIS A 80 -0.72 6.72 11.01
C HIS A 80 -2.03 6.01 10.61
N TYR A 81 -3.02 5.98 11.52
CA TYR A 81 -4.30 5.29 11.29
C TYR A 81 -5.05 5.82 10.06
N ASN A 82 -4.93 7.11 9.74
CA ASN A 82 -5.48 7.69 8.51
C ASN A 82 -4.91 7.03 7.24
N THR A 83 -3.60 6.77 7.18
CA THR A 83 -2.98 6.07 6.05
C THR A 83 -3.50 4.64 5.96
N LYS A 84 -3.57 3.93 7.10
CA LYS A 84 -4.13 2.57 7.15
C LYS A 84 -5.58 2.53 6.65
N MET A 85 -6.39 3.52 7.04
CA MET A 85 -7.78 3.63 6.63
C MET A 85 -7.91 3.88 5.12
N MET A 86 -7.16 4.83 4.55
CA MET A 86 -7.22 5.07 3.10
C MET A 86 -6.67 3.90 2.29
N LEU A 87 -5.63 3.21 2.79
CA LEU A 87 -5.15 1.95 2.20
C LEU A 87 -6.26 0.89 2.20
N ALA A 88 -6.97 0.74 3.33
CA ALA A 88 -8.09 -0.16 3.46
C ALA A 88 -9.21 0.16 2.45
N MET A 89 -9.57 1.44 2.28
CA MET A 89 -10.55 1.86 1.28
C MET A 89 -10.08 1.58 -0.15
N ALA A 90 -8.82 1.87 -0.48
CA ALA A 90 -8.27 1.61 -1.81
C ALA A 90 -8.25 0.10 -2.14
N VAL A 91 -7.89 -0.76 -1.18
CA VAL A 91 -7.98 -2.22 -1.35
C VAL A 91 -9.44 -2.68 -1.45
N CYS A 92 -10.35 -2.03 -0.71
CA CYS A 92 -11.78 -2.32 -0.82
C CYS A 92 -12.33 -2.01 -2.21
N ASP A 93 -11.94 -0.88 -2.82
CA ASP A 93 -12.32 -0.54 -4.20
C ASP A 93 -11.86 -1.64 -5.17
N LEU A 94 -10.57 -2.00 -5.10
CA LEU A 94 -9.96 -3.03 -5.95
C LEU A 94 -10.71 -4.37 -5.89
N TYR A 95 -11.16 -4.77 -4.70
CA TYR A 95 -11.94 -6.01 -4.52
C TYR A 95 -13.42 -5.87 -4.85
N SER A 96 -13.99 -4.67 -4.81
CA SER A 96 -15.43 -4.42 -4.97
C SER A 96 -15.86 -4.19 -6.41
N GLU A 97 -14.94 -4.16 -7.37
CA GLU A 97 -15.26 -4.17 -8.82
C GLU A 97 -16.02 -5.45 -9.24
N TYR A 98 -15.96 -6.52 -8.43
CA TYR A 98 -16.76 -7.72 -8.61
C TYR A 98 -18.18 -7.54 -8.05
N MET A 99 -19.21 -7.88 -8.84
CA MET A 99 -20.62 -7.90 -8.41
C MET A 99 -20.85 -8.66 -7.09
N VAL A 100 -20.05 -9.71 -6.85
CA VAL A 100 -19.96 -10.41 -5.57
C VAL A 100 -18.50 -10.61 -5.23
N VAL A 101 -18.04 -9.99 -4.15
CA VAL A 101 -16.65 -10.11 -3.68
C VAL A 101 -16.37 -11.56 -3.24
N PRO A 102 -15.38 -12.25 -3.84
CA PRO A 102 -14.97 -13.59 -3.44
C PRO A 102 -14.65 -13.70 -1.94
N PHE A 103 -14.81 -14.89 -1.37
CA PHE A 103 -14.48 -15.14 0.03
C PHE A 103 -12.98 -14.92 0.30
N ASP A 104 -12.12 -15.41 -0.59
CA ASP A 104 -10.67 -15.32 -0.42
C ASP A 104 -10.18 -13.87 -0.38
N TYR A 105 -10.80 -12.95 -1.12
CA TYR A 105 -10.46 -11.52 -1.07
C TYR A 105 -10.85 -10.88 0.26
N ARG A 106 -11.99 -11.28 0.83
CA ARG A 106 -12.39 -10.84 2.18
C ARG A 106 -11.41 -11.34 3.24
N VAL A 107 -10.97 -12.59 3.15
CA VAL A 107 -9.96 -13.16 4.05
C VAL A 107 -8.61 -12.47 3.86
N ALA A 108 -8.18 -12.24 2.63
CA ALA A 108 -6.93 -11.55 2.32
C ALA A 108 -6.94 -10.12 2.86
N PHE A 109 -8.05 -9.40 2.67
CA PHE A 109 -8.27 -8.08 3.24
C PHE A 109 -8.11 -8.09 4.77
N GLU A 110 -8.86 -8.95 5.46
CA GLU A 110 -8.81 -9.02 6.91
C GLU A 110 -7.42 -9.43 7.40
N THR A 111 -6.74 -10.33 6.69
CA THR A 111 -5.37 -10.75 6.99
C THR A 111 -4.40 -9.57 6.88
N LEU A 112 -4.48 -8.77 5.81
CA LEU A 112 -3.69 -7.55 5.62
C LEU A 112 -3.93 -6.57 6.78
N MET A 113 -5.20 -6.28 7.08
CA MET A 113 -5.56 -5.29 8.11
C MET A 113 -5.12 -5.73 9.51
N ASN A 114 -5.25 -7.02 9.82
CA ASN A 114 -4.67 -7.61 11.04
C ASN A 114 -3.14 -7.51 11.07
N ALA A 115 -2.48 -7.79 9.95
CA ALA A 115 -1.02 -7.77 9.84
C ALA A 115 -0.40 -6.38 10.01
N ILE A 116 -1.19 -5.31 9.90
CA ILE A 116 -0.74 -3.94 10.16
C ILE A 116 -1.28 -3.36 11.48
N ASP A 117 -1.71 -4.22 12.41
CA ASP A 117 -2.25 -3.87 13.72
C ASP A 117 -3.44 -2.87 13.63
N TRP A 118 -4.31 -3.05 12.63
CA TRP A 118 -5.54 -2.26 12.45
C TRP A 118 -6.70 -3.17 11.99
N PRO A 119 -7.29 -3.96 12.89
CA PRO A 119 -8.21 -5.05 12.54
C PRO A 119 -9.62 -4.54 12.21
N ILE A 120 -9.75 -3.84 11.08
CA ILE A 120 -11.03 -3.44 10.50
C ILE A 120 -11.51 -4.50 9.51
N SER A 121 -12.81 -4.82 9.52
CA SER A 121 -13.38 -5.82 8.61
C SER A 121 -13.65 -5.24 7.22
N PHE A 122 -13.68 -6.11 6.21
CA PHE A 122 -14.04 -5.71 4.85
C PHE A 122 -15.44 -5.08 4.79
N SER A 123 -16.40 -5.70 5.49
CA SER A 123 -17.79 -5.20 5.55
C SER A 123 -17.89 -3.82 6.21
N GLU A 124 -17.06 -3.53 7.21
CA GLU A 124 -17.02 -2.22 7.84
C GLU A 124 -16.50 -1.14 6.87
N ILE A 125 -15.44 -1.42 6.12
CA ILE A 125 -14.94 -0.50 5.10
C ILE A 125 -15.97 -0.31 3.98
N LEU A 126 -16.56 -1.38 3.47
CA LEU A 126 -17.55 -1.31 2.40
C LEU A 126 -18.82 -0.52 2.79
N ALA A 127 -19.16 -0.50 4.08
CA ALA A 127 -20.24 0.35 4.59
C ALA A 127 -19.84 1.84 4.58
N ARG A 128 -18.58 2.15 4.92
CA ARG A 128 -18.04 3.52 4.97
C ARG A 128 -17.79 4.10 3.58
N SER A 129 -17.25 3.31 2.65
CA SER A 129 -16.94 3.74 1.28
C SER A 129 -18.17 4.14 0.46
N ARG A 130 -19.37 3.70 0.88
CA ARG A 130 -20.65 4.07 0.25
C ARG A 130 -21.31 5.32 0.85
N THR A 131 -20.73 5.86 1.92
CA THR A 131 -21.25 7.05 2.62
C THR A 131 -20.40 8.31 2.39
N GLU A 132 -19.26 8.17 1.70
CA GLU A 132 -18.43 9.27 1.19
C GLU A 132 -18.80 9.60 -0.27
#